data_AF-A0A1V6UL62-F1
#
_entry.id   AF-A0A1V6UL62-F1
#
_cell.length_a   1.000
_cell.length_b   1.000
_cell.length_c   1.000
_cell.angle_alpha   90.00
_cell.angle_beta   90.00
_cell.angle_gamma   90.00
#
_symmetry.space_group_name_H-M   'P 1'
#
loop_
_entity.id
_entity.type
_entity.pdbx_description
1 polymer ?
#
loop_
_entity_poly.entity_id
_entity_poly.type
_entity_poly.pdbx_seq_one_letter_code
_entity_poly.pdbx_strand_id
1 'polypeptide(L)'
;MSSNEVTKATPTKKAVTKPTTDTSSGLLKERLEFVLTCIEVTGTKIDFPAVAQHYGISTNAAKKRLRRAKDCVAKLAEAREAAQQDENKAVETTEDEEA
;
A
#
# COMPACT_ATOMS: atom_id res chain seq x y z
N MET A 1 12.74 47.89 35.83
CA MET A 1 12.14 47.54 34.54
C MET A 1 13.23 46.90 33.68
N SER A 2 13.30 45.57 33.63
CA SER A 2 14.28 44.84 32.81
C SER A 2 13.49 44.11 31.73
N SER A 3 13.67 44.52 30.47
CA SER A 3 12.98 43.93 29.31
C SER A 3 13.63 42.59 28.98
N ASN A 4 12.86 41.51 29.13
CA ASN A 4 13.23 40.20 28.61
C ASN A 4 12.90 40.14 27.10
N GLU A 5 13.91 40.20 26.24
CA GLU A 5 13.75 39.87 24.83
C GLU A 5 13.55 38.35 24.65
N VAL A 6 12.38 37.96 24.18
CA VAL A 6 12.06 36.58 23.80
C VAL A 6 12.55 36.34 22.38
N THR A 7 13.67 35.63 22.25
CA THR A 7 14.17 35.13 20.96
C THR A 7 13.26 33.99 20.47
N LYS A 8 12.43 34.27 19.46
CA LYS A 8 11.65 33.25 18.76
C LYS A 8 12.60 32.36 17.94
N ALA A 9 12.82 31.14 18.40
CA ALA A 9 13.48 30.10 17.63
C ALA A 9 12.63 29.72 16.41
N THR A 10 13.16 29.94 15.21
CA THR A 10 12.60 29.49 13.94
C THR A 10 12.69 27.97 13.85
N PRO A 11 11.58 27.22 13.63
CA PRO A 11 11.67 25.78 13.47
C PRO A 11 12.31 25.47 12.12
N THR A 12 13.52 24.92 12.15
CA THR A 12 14.19 24.35 10.99
C THR A 12 13.33 23.20 10.50
N LYS A 13 12.62 23.41 9.38
CA LYS A 13 11.90 22.35 8.67
C LYS A 13 12.93 21.30 8.26
N LYS A 14 13.04 20.21 9.03
CA LYS A 14 13.77 19.02 8.59
C LYS A 14 13.11 18.56 7.30
N ALA A 15 13.80 18.74 6.18
CA ALA A 15 13.44 18.14 4.92
C ALA A 15 13.44 16.62 5.15
N VAL A 16 12.24 16.06 5.34
CA VAL A 16 12.04 14.62 5.28
C VAL A 16 12.29 14.24 3.84
N THR A 17 13.49 13.72 3.56
CA THR A 17 13.80 13.01 2.33
C THR A 17 12.75 11.92 2.18
N LYS A 18 11.83 12.10 1.22
CA LYS A 18 10.91 11.04 0.84
C LYS A 18 11.77 9.84 0.42
N PRO A 19 11.56 8.65 0.99
CA PRO A 19 12.25 7.47 0.49
C PRO A 19 11.81 7.25 -0.96
N THR A 20 12.77 6.91 -1.82
CA THR A 20 12.60 6.50 -3.20
C THR A 20 11.70 5.26 -3.26
N THR A 21 10.40 5.49 -3.24
CA THR A 21 9.40 4.55 -3.76
C THR A 21 9.63 4.48 -5.25
N ASP A 22 9.86 3.28 -5.80
CA ASP A 22 9.31 2.88 -7.11
C ASP A 22 9.50 1.37 -7.34
N THR A 23 10.61 0.76 -6.92
CA THR A 23 10.80 -0.71 -7.09
C THR A 23 10.39 -1.53 -5.86
N SER A 24 10.63 -1.02 -4.65
CA SER A 24 10.37 -1.76 -3.41
C SER A 24 8.88 -1.87 -3.07
N SER A 25 8.07 -0.89 -3.46
CA SER A 25 6.64 -0.83 -3.13
C SER A 25 5.81 -1.84 -3.95
N GLY A 26 6.15 -2.06 -5.22
CA GLY A 26 5.49 -3.06 -6.08
C GLY A 26 5.70 -4.48 -5.57
N LEU A 27 6.95 -4.84 -5.27
CA LEU A 27 7.31 -6.16 -4.74
C LEU A 27 6.66 -6.43 -3.37
N LEU A 28 6.58 -5.41 -2.49
CA LEU A 28 5.89 -5.55 -1.21
C LEU A 28 4.39 -5.81 -1.37
N LYS A 29 3.77 -5.20 -2.38
CA LYS A 29 2.35 -5.39 -2.70
C LYS A 29 2.06 -6.79 -3.23
N GLU A 30 2.89 -7.30 -4.14
CA GLU A 30 2.78 -8.67 -4.66
C GLU A 30 2.96 -9.73 -3.55
N ARG A 31 3.95 -9.54 -2.68
CA ARG A 31 4.15 -10.42 -1.52
C ARG A 31 2.97 -10.37 -0.56
N LEU A 32 2.39 -9.19 -0.35
CA LEU A 32 1.22 -9.02 0.50
C LEU A 32 -0.01 -9.75 -0.08
N GLU A 33 -0.24 -9.62 -1.38
CA GLU A 33 -1.28 -10.36 -2.11
C GLU A 33 -1.09 -11.87 -1.93
N PHE A 34 0.10 -12.39 -2.22
CA PHE A 34 0.41 -13.81 -2.05
C PHE A 34 0.09 -14.33 -0.64
N VAL A 35 0.55 -13.63 0.40
CA VAL A 35 0.31 -14.04 1.80
C VAL A 35 -1.17 -14.03 2.14
N LEU A 36 -1.93 -13.01 1.69
CA LEU A 36 -3.37 -12.94 1.94
C LEU A 36 -4.13 -14.09 1.24
N THR A 37 -3.74 -14.43 0.01
CA THR A 37 -4.29 -15.59 -0.71
C THR A 37 -3.97 -16.89 0.02
N CYS A 38 -2.75 -17.08 0.51
CA CYS A 38 -2.40 -18.27 1.30
C CYS A 38 -3.26 -18.39 2.56
N ILE A 39 -3.49 -17.29 3.29
CA ILE A 39 -4.34 -17.29 4.49
C ILE A 39 -5.77 -17.71 4.14
N GLU A 40 -6.30 -17.22 3.02
CA GLU A 40 -7.64 -17.56 2.55
C GLU A 40 -7.76 -19.02 2.12
N VAL A 41 -6.87 -19.51 1.25
CA VAL A 41 -6.87 -20.89 0.75
C VAL A 41 -6.68 -21.91 1.86
N THR A 42 -5.84 -21.60 2.85
CA THR A 42 -5.58 -22.50 3.99
C THR A 42 -6.65 -22.40 5.09
N GLY A 43 -7.57 -21.42 5.02
CA GLY A 43 -8.53 -21.15 6.09
C GLY A 43 -7.86 -20.71 7.40
N THR A 44 -6.63 -20.18 7.34
CA THR A 44 -5.87 -19.79 8.53
C THR A 44 -6.57 -18.64 9.26
N LYS A 45 -6.81 -18.81 10.56
CA LYS A 45 -7.38 -17.76 11.40
C LYS A 45 -6.28 -16.91 12.01
N ILE A 46 -6.40 -15.59 11.88
CA ILE A 46 -5.47 -14.64 12.49
C ILE A 46 -5.85 -14.43 13.97
N ASP A 47 -4.93 -14.76 14.87
CA ASP A 47 -5.04 -14.44 16.29
C ASP A 47 -4.74 -12.94 16.52
N PHE A 48 -5.79 -12.12 16.49
CA PHE A 48 -5.66 -10.68 16.69
C PHE A 48 -5.15 -10.28 18.08
N PRO A 49 -5.54 -10.93 19.19
CA PRO A 49 -4.90 -10.72 20.49
C PRO A 49 -3.39 -10.92 20.47
N ALA A 50 -2.90 -12.02 19.91
CA ALA A 50 -1.45 -12.27 19.82
C ALA A 50 -0.74 -11.21 18.96
N VAL A 51 -1.33 -10.84 17.82
CA VAL A 51 -0.82 -9.74 16.97
C VAL A 51 -0.81 -8.42 17.74
N ALA A 52 -1.87 -8.12 18.48
CA ALA A 52 -2.00 -6.90 19.25
C ALA A 52 -0.90 -6.80 20.32
N GLN A 53 -0.65 -7.89 21.04
CA GLN A 53 0.43 -8.00 22.02
C GLN A 53 1.81 -7.85 21.39
N HIS A 54 2.06 -8.54 20.27
CA HIS A 54 3.36 -8.50 19.60
C HIS A 54 3.75 -7.09 19.14
N TYR A 55 2.79 -6.31 18.64
CA TYR A 55 3.03 -4.95 18.15
C TYR A 55 2.73 -3.84 19.16
N GLY A 56 2.29 -4.17 20.39
CA GLY A 56 1.91 -3.17 21.40
C GLY A 56 0.75 -2.27 20.96
N ILE A 57 -0.24 -2.82 20.27
CA ILE A 57 -1.39 -2.10 19.69
C ILE A 57 -2.70 -2.68 20.24
N SER A 58 -3.82 -1.99 20.05
CA SER A 58 -5.12 -2.59 20.37
C SER A 58 -5.53 -3.63 19.32
N THR A 59 -6.32 -4.62 19.74
CA THR A 59 -6.94 -5.63 18.86
C THR A 59 -7.75 -4.97 17.72
N ASN A 60 -8.43 -3.85 18.01
CA ASN A 60 -9.15 -3.10 16.99
C ASN A 60 -8.19 -2.46 15.97
N ALA A 61 -7.05 -1.92 16.42
CA ALA A 61 -6.03 -1.41 15.50
C ALA A 61 -5.45 -2.53 14.62
N ALA A 62 -5.23 -3.74 15.15
CA ALA A 62 -4.79 -4.89 14.37
C ALA A 62 -5.81 -5.27 13.28
N LYS A 63 -7.10 -5.37 13.63
CA LYS A 63 -8.20 -5.63 12.68
C LYS A 63 -8.28 -4.56 11.58
N LYS A 64 -8.19 -3.28 11.95
CA LYS A 64 -8.20 -2.16 10.99
C LYS A 64 -7.00 -2.21 10.04
N ARG A 65 -5.82 -2.57 10.52
CA ARG A 65 -4.61 -2.73 9.68
C ARG A 65 -4.78 -3.85 8.67
N LEU A 66 -5.30 -5.00 9.09
CA LEU A 66 -5.60 -6.10 8.15
C LEU A 66 -6.62 -5.68 7.09
N ARG A 67 -7.69 -4.98 7.50
CA ARG A 67 -8.70 -4.49 6.54
C ARG A 67 -8.07 -3.60 5.47
N ARG A 68 -7.24 -2.63 5.88
CA ARG A 68 -6.52 -1.75 4.92
C ARG A 68 -5.59 -2.52 3.99
N ALA A 69 -4.93 -3.57 4.49
CA ALA A 69 -4.09 -4.43 3.66
C ALA A 69 -4.92 -5.13 2.58
N LYS A 70 -6.08 -5.69 2.94
CA LYS A 70 -7.03 -6.29 2.00
C LYS A 70 -7.54 -5.27 0.97
N ASP A 71 -7.96 -4.09 1.43
CA ASP A 71 -8.42 -3.01 0.54
C ASP A 71 -7.33 -2.57 -0.45
N CYS A 72 -6.06 -2.57 -0.03
CA CYS A 72 -4.95 -2.23 -0.92
C CYS A 72 -4.72 -3.29 -2.00
N VAL A 73 -4.87 -4.58 -1.66
CA VAL A 73 -4.73 -5.67 -2.63
C VAL A 73 -5.90 -5.69 -3.60
N ALA A 74 -7.14 -5.46 -3.13
CA ALA A 74 -8.30 -5.37 -4.01
C ALA A 74 -8.13 -4.30 -5.09
N LYS A 75 -7.64 -3.10 -4.72
CA LYS A 75 -7.34 -2.03 -5.68
C LYS A 75 -6.25 -2.38 -6.69
N LEU A 76 -5.31 -3.26 -6.33
CA LEU A 76 -4.27 -3.71 -7.26
C LEU A 76 -4.82 -4.72 -8.26
N ALA A 77 -5.69 -5.62 -7.81
CA ALA A 77 -6.40 -6.52 -8.71
C ALA A 77 -7.22 -5.71 -9.73
N GLU A 78 -8.01 -4.73 -9.27
CA GLU A 78 -8.77 -3.82 -10.13
C GLU A 78 -7.88 -3.06 -11.13
N ALA A 79 -6.72 -2.55 -10.68
CA ALA A 79 -5.79 -1.84 -11.55
C ALA A 79 -5.15 -2.76 -12.62
N ARG A 80 -4.88 -4.03 -12.29
CA ARG A 80 -4.37 -5.03 -13.25
C ARG A 80 -5.41 -5.39 -14.30
N GLU A 81 -6.66 -5.62 -13.88
CA GLU A 81 -7.80 -5.88 -14.78
C GLU A 81 -8.00 -4.70 -15.75
N ALA A 82 -7.96 -3.47 -15.25
CA ALA A 82 -8.09 -2.27 -16.08
C ALA A 82 -6.93 -2.11 -17.08
N ALA A 83 -5.70 -2.45 -16.70
CA ALA A 83 -4.55 -2.39 -17.59
C ALA A 83 -4.64 -3.44 -18.72
N GLN A 84 -5.16 -4.63 -18.43
CA GLN A 84 -5.36 -5.69 -19.43
C GLN A 84 -6.43 -5.34 -20.46
N GLN A 85 -7.45 -4.54 -20.09
CA GLN A 85 -8.47 -4.08 -21.04
C GLN A 85 -7.97 -3.00 -22.01
N ASP A 86 -6.98 -2.20 -21.61
CA ASP A 86 -6.43 -1.12 -22.45
C ASP A 86 -5.46 -1.69 -23.52
N GLU A 87 -4.67 -2.72 -23.17
CA GLU A 87 -3.77 -3.39 -24.11
C GLU A 87 -4.52 -4.16 -25.21
N ASN A 88 -5.67 -4.76 -24.89
CA ASN A 88 -6.49 -5.47 -25.88
C ASN A 88 -7.19 -4.54 -26.89
N LYS A 89 -7.27 -3.24 -26.60
CA LYS A 89 -7.89 -2.25 -27.51
C LYS A 89 -6.91 -1.67 -28.54
N ALA A 90 -5.60 -1.87 -28.34
CA ALA A 90 -4.56 -1.38 -29.24
C ALA A 90 -4.19 -2.36 -30.36
N VAL A 91 -4.62 -3.63 -30.26
CA VAL A 91 -4.29 -4.70 -31.22
C VAL A 91 -5.38 -4.89 -32.29
N GLU A 92 -6.50 -4.17 -32.21
CA GLU A 92 -7.64 -4.33 -33.12
C GLU A 92 -7.72 -3.23 -34.21
N THR A 93 -6.59 -2.83 -34.79
CA THR A 93 -6.62 -2.13 -36.10
C THR A 93 -5.41 -2.49 -36.96
N THR A 94 -5.72 -2.94 -38.17
CA THR A 94 -4.88 -3.15 -39.37
C THR A 94 -4.07 -4.45 -39.44
N GLU A 95 -4.77 -5.57 -39.67
CA GLU A 95 -4.35 -6.49 -40.72
C GLU A 95 -5.34 -6.42 -41.89
N ASP A 96 -4.75 -6.43 -43.09
CA ASP A 96 -5.31 -6.75 -44.41
C ASP A 96 -5.86 -5.62 -45.32
N GLU A 97 -5.03 -5.22 -46.29
CA GLU A 97 -5.40 -5.28 -47.71
C GLU A 97 -4.11 -5.38 -48.57
N GLU A 98 -3.73 -6.60 -48.95
CA GLU A 98 -2.97 -6.89 -50.19
C GLU A 98 -3.98 -7.34 -51.26
N ALA A 99 -4.19 -6.52 -52.30
CA ALA A 99 -4.61 -6.93 -53.65
C ALA A 99 -4.52 -5.78 -54.66
#